data_AF-A0A6P6KT79-F1
#
_entry.id   AF-A0A6P6KT79-F1
#
_cell.length_a   1.000
_cell.length_b   1.000
_cell.length_c   1.000
_cell.angle_alpha   90.00
_cell.angle_beta   90.00
_cell.angle_gamma   90.00
#
_symmetry.space_group_name_H-M   'P 1'
#
loop_
_entity.id
_entity.type
_entity.pdbx_description
1 polymer ?
#
loop_
_entity_poly.entity_id
_entity_poly.type
_entity_poly.pdbx_seq_one_letter_code
_entity_poly.pdbx_strand_id
1 'polypeptide(L)'
;MKTVLAALILFTAVLHTVLSCPMCEGEGLKCYTCVSNNPEECFRQGSTVCPAHADACSTITGPNSVMKSCAYKSFCDKSHMSNGEVKLECCFNDDCNGPHQSHSHGEHHNTSISLSSSPVLLLGVLLLRLALSSL
;
A
#
# COMPACT_ATOMS: atom_id res chain seq x y z
N MET A 1 33.33 -18.27 26.25
CA MET A 1 32.58 -17.06 26.68
C MET A 1 32.23 -16.14 25.52
N LYS A 2 33.20 -15.66 24.72
CA LYS A 2 32.94 -14.80 23.54
C LYS A 2 32.06 -15.44 22.46
N THR A 3 32.22 -16.75 22.21
CA THR A 3 31.42 -17.52 21.24
C THR A 3 29.97 -17.71 21.67
N VAL A 4 29.74 -17.93 22.96
CA VAL A 4 28.40 -18.07 23.56
C VAL A 4 27.65 -16.74 23.51
N LEU A 5 28.34 -15.64 23.79
CA LEU A 5 27.77 -14.29 23.71
C LEU A 5 27.35 -13.95 22.26
N ALA A 6 28.20 -14.29 21.29
CA ALA A 6 27.89 -14.12 19.87
C ALA A 6 26.67 -14.94 19.43
N ALA A 7 26.59 -16.21 19.86
CA ALA A 7 25.47 -17.08 19.55
C ALA A 7 24.14 -16.57 20.14
N LEU A 8 24.16 -16.05 21.37
CA LEU A 8 22.97 -15.49 22.02
C LEU A 8 22.48 -14.22 21.32
N ILE A 9 23.39 -13.32 20.94
CA ILE A 9 23.04 -12.10 20.18
C ILE A 9 22.41 -12.47 18.83
N LEU A 10 22.99 -13.44 18.11
CA LEU A 10 22.44 -13.94 16.85
C LEU A 10 21.04 -14.55 17.03
N PHE A 11 20.83 -15.33 18.08
CA PHE A 11 19.53 -15.93 18.37
C PHE A 11 18.46 -14.88 18.63
N THR A 12 18.78 -13.84 19.42
CA THR A 12 17.86 -12.72 19.68
C THR A 12 17.55 -11.91 18.42
N ALA A 13 18.53 -11.68 17.55
CA ALA A 13 18.34 -10.97 16.29
C ALA A 13 17.41 -11.75 15.34
N VAL A 14 17.64 -13.06 15.19
CA VAL A 14 16.77 -13.94 14.37
C VAL A 14 15.36 -13.98 14.95
N LEU A 15 15.22 -14.12 16.27
CA LEU A 15 13.91 -14.16 16.92
C LEU A 15 13.13 -12.84 16.72
N HIS A 16 13.79 -11.69 16.83
CA HIS A 16 13.16 -10.40 16.53
C HIS A 16 12.78 -10.25 15.05
N THR A 17 13.55 -10.81 14.12
CA THR A 17 13.27 -10.70 12.68
C THR A 17 12.14 -11.64 12.23
N VAL A 18 11.94 -12.77 12.93
CA VAL A 18 10.83 -13.71 12.67
C VAL A 18 9.54 -13.26 13.35
N LEU A 19 9.62 -12.63 14.53
CA LEU A 19 8.45 -12.15 15.27
C LEU A 19 7.98 -10.77 14.79
N SER A 20 8.88 -9.94 14.28
CA SER A 20 8.51 -8.74 13.53
C SER A 20 8.06 -9.21 12.15
N CYS A 21 6.80 -9.01 11.81
CA CYS A 21 6.30 -9.28 10.47
C CYS A 21 6.34 -7.97 9.67
N PRO A 22 7.49 -7.58 9.06
CA PRO A 22 7.55 -6.37 8.23
C PRO A 22 6.64 -6.44 7.00
N MET A 23 6.10 -7.63 6.70
CA MET A 23 5.20 -7.90 5.57
C MET A 23 3.73 -8.11 6.01
N CYS A 24 3.40 -7.85 7.28
CA CYS A 24 2.00 -7.88 7.75
C CYS A 24 1.25 -6.57 7.49
N GLU A 25 1.90 -5.56 6.92
CA GLU A 25 1.21 -4.61 6.04
C GLU A 25 0.86 -5.36 4.76
N GLY A 26 -0.24 -6.13 4.79
CA GLY A 26 -0.91 -6.48 3.56
C GLY A 26 -1.12 -5.19 2.78
N GLU A 27 -0.80 -5.19 1.49
CA GLU A 27 -1.00 -4.03 0.61
C GLU A 27 -2.51 -3.74 0.54
N GLY A 28 -3.00 -3.02 1.54
CA GLY A 28 -4.37 -2.57 1.60
C GLY A 28 -4.59 -1.56 0.49
N LEU A 29 -5.78 -1.61 -0.10
CA LEU A 29 -6.21 -0.67 -1.13
C LEU A 29 -5.83 0.77 -0.75
N LYS A 30 -5.22 1.51 -1.66
CA LYS A 30 -4.91 2.94 -1.47
C LYS A 30 -5.95 3.79 -2.17
N CYS A 31 -6.42 4.82 -1.49
CA CYS A 31 -7.38 5.77 -2.05
C CYS A 31 -7.02 7.20 -1.65
N TYR A 32 -7.35 8.16 -2.51
CA TYR A 32 -7.38 9.56 -2.10
C TYR A 32 -8.46 9.76 -1.03
N THR A 33 -8.11 10.44 0.05
CA THR A 33 -9.00 10.75 1.17
C THR A 33 -9.02 12.26 1.41
N CYS A 34 -10.17 12.90 1.22
CA CYS A 34 -10.29 14.36 1.32
C CYS A 34 -11.76 14.81 1.43
N VAL A 35 -11.94 16.05 1.87
CA VAL A 35 -13.15 16.85 1.64
C VAL A 35 -12.69 18.22 1.17
N SER A 36 -13.16 18.67 0.01
CA SER A 36 -12.86 20.00 -0.54
C SER A 36 -14.00 20.49 -1.42
N ASN A 37 -14.00 21.76 -1.80
CA ASN A 37 -14.82 22.30 -2.89
C ASN A 37 -14.14 22.18 -4.26
N ASN A 38 -12.88 21.73 -4.30
CA ASN A 38 -12.07 21.58 -5.51
C ASN A 38 -11.37 20.21 -5.55
N PRO A 39 -11.60 19.37 -6.58
CA PRO A 39 -10.95 18.06 -6.68
C PRO A 39 -9.42 18.12 -6.77
N GLU A 40 -8.85 19.22 -7.30
CA GLU A 40 -7.39 19.38 -7.38
C GLU A 40 -6.73 19.47 -6.00
N GLU A 41 -7.43 20.03 -5.00
CA GLU A 41 -6.91 20.12 -3.64
C GLU A 41 -6.80 18.73 -3.00
N CYS A 42 -7.74 17.84 -3.30
CA CYS A 42 -7.68 16.44 -2.88
C CYS A 42 -6.44 15.73 -3.42
N PHE A 43 -6.05 16.01 -4.66
CA PHE A 43 -4.87 15.36 -5.25
C PHE A 43 -3.57 15.80 -4.59
N ARG A 44 -3.51 17.04 -4.07
CA ARG A 44 -2.36 17.53 -3.30
C ARG A 44 -2.24 16.89 -1.92
N GLN A 45 -3.35 16.44 -1.33
CA GLN A 45 -3.35 15.74 -0.04
C GLN A 45 -2.78 14.31 -0.16
N GLY A 46 -2.83 13.73 -1.36
CA GLY A 46 -2.31 12.39 -1.65
C GLY A 46 -3.28 11.28 -1.24
N SER A 47 -2.80 10.04 -1.34
CA SER A 47 -3.57 8.85 -0.98
C SER A 47 -3.07 8.19 0.30
N THR A 48 -3.96 7.42 0.91
CA THR A 48 -3.71 6.69 2.15
C THR A 48 -4.16 5.25 2.03
N VAL A 49 -3.49 4.33 2.72
CA VAL A 49 -3.91 2.93 2.83
C VAL A 49 -5.26 2.85 3.56
N CYS A 50 -6.20 2.12 2.98
CA CYS A 50 -7.53 1.96 3.52
C CYS A 50 -7.53 1.07 4.77
N PRO A 51 -8.47 1.31 5.71
CA PRO A 51 -8.62 0.46 6.89
C PRO A 51 -9.03 -0.96 6.50
N ALA A 52 -8.88 -1.90 7.43
CA ALA A 52 -9.23 -3.30 7.21
C ALA A 52 -10.67 -3.44 6.66
N HIS A 53 -10.80 -4.32 5.66
CA HIS A 53 -12.05 -4.64 4.97
C HIS A 53 -12.64 -3.53 4.07
N ALA A 54 -12.06 -2.34 4.03
CA ALA A 54 -12.45 -1.32 3.04
C ALA A 54 -11.80 -1.67 1.69
N ASP A 55 -12.65 -2.11 0.76
CA ASP A 55 -12.28 -2.73 -0.51
C ASP A 55 -12.68 -1.88 -1.74
N ALA A 56 -13.10 -0.63 -1.52
CA ALA A 56 -13.40 0.32 -2.60
C ALA A 56 -12.89 1.73 -2.28
N CYS A 57 -12.56 2.49 -3.32
CA CYS A 57 -12.48 3.95 -3.25
C CYS A 57 -13.82 4.55 -3.65
N SER A 58 -14.25 5.61 -2.96
CA SER A 58 -15.45 6.38 -3.31
C SER A 58 -15.11 7.83 -3.62
N THR A 59 -15.89 8.43 -4.51
CA THR A 59 -15.92 9.87 -4.79
C THR A 59 -17.38 10.32 -4.76
N ILE A 60 -17.72 11.20 -3.82
CA ILE A 60 -19.02 11.86 -3.74
C ILE A 60 -18.83 13.30 -4.22
N THR A 61 -19.60 13.69 -5.22
CA THR A 61 -19.59 15.03 -5.81
C THR A 61 -20.96 15.66 -5.62
N GLY A 62 -21.01 16.78 -4.90
CA GLY A 62 -22.17 17.66 -4.80
C GLY A 62 -21.93 18.99 -5.53
N PRO A 63 -22.84 19.97 -5.43
CA PRO A 63 -22.78 21.22 -6.21
C PRO A 63 -21.50 22.04 -6.01
N ASN A 64 -20.95 22.05 -4.79
CA ASN A 64 -19.74 22.78 -4.42
C ASN A 64 -18.86 21.97 -3.45
N SER A 65 -18.92 20.64 -3.54
CA SER A 65 -18.15 19.76 -2.66
C SER A 65 -17.76 18.48 -3.38
N VAL A 66 -16.56 18.00 -3.09
CA VAL A 66 -16.05 16.71 -3.45
C VAL A 66 -15.50 16.05 -2.20
N MET A 67 -15.91 14.82 -1.96
CA MET A 67 -15.41 13.98 -0.89
C MET A 67 -14.86 12.70 -1.50
N LYS A 68 -13.59 12.41 -1.22
CA LYS A 68 -12.95 11.15 -1.59
C LYS A 68 -12.65 10.37 -0.33
N SER A 69 -12.89 9.07 -0.33
CA SER A 69 -12.64 8.23 0.84
C SER A 69 -12.51 6.75 0.47
N CYS A 70 -12.00 5.96 1.42
CA CYS A 70 -12.18 4.52 1.41
C CYS A 70 -13.64 4.17 1.73
N ALA A 71 -14.14 3.11 1.12
CA ALA A 71 -15.50 2.62 1.26
C ALA A 71 -15.53 1.10 1.26
N TYR A 72 -16.66 0.55 1.72
CA TYR A 72 -16.96 -0.86 1.58
C TYR A 72 -17.72 -1.09 0.28
N LYS A 73 -17.46 -2.19 -0.42
CA LYS A 73 -18.21 -2.59 -1.60
C LYS A 73 -19.71 -2.64 -1.35
N SER A 74 -20.12 -3.07 -0.15
CA SER A 74 -21.54 -3.07 0.25
C SER A 74 -22.18 -1.68 0.33
N PHE A 75 -21.39 -0.63 0.60
CA PHE A 75 -21.84 0.76 0.49
C PHE A 75 -22.04 1.13 -0.98
N CYS A 76 -21.03 0.85 -1.83
CA CYS A 76 -21.07 1.12 -3.26
C CYS A 76 -22.20 0.39 -4.00
N ASP A 77 -22.49 -0.87 -3.64
CA ASP A 77 -23.54 -1.69 -4.25
C ASP A 77 -24.96 -1.15 -3.95
N LYS A 78 -25.14 -0.53 -2.77
CA LYS A 78 -26.45 0.01 -2.34
C LYS A 78 -26.70 1.42 -2.83
N SER A 79 -25.64 2.12 -3.19
CA SER A 79 -25.67 3.54 -3.43
C SER A 79 -25.86 3.83 -4.92
N HIS A 80 -27.03 3.49 -5.46
CA HIS A 80 -27.56 4.11 -6.67
C HIS A 80 -27.97 5.58 -6.44
N MET A 81 -27.24 6.30 -5.58
CA MET A 81 -27.55 7.67 -5.14
C MET A 81 -27.03 8.68 -6.17
N SER A 82 -27.58 8.63 -7.39
CA SER A 82 -27.56 9.78 -8.30
C SER A 82 -28.88 10.53 -8.14
N ASN A 83 -29.11 11.08 -6.95
CA ASN A 83 -30.25 11.95 -6.70
C ASN A 83 -29.88 13.34 -7.17
N GLY A 84 -30.00 13.62 -8.48
CA GLY A 84 -29.99 14.92 -9.19
C GLY A 84 -28.83 15.90 -8.93
N GLU A 85 -28.50 16.13 -7.68
CA GLU A 85 -27.58 17.11 -7.13
C GLU A 85 -26.33 16.47 -6.51
N VAL A 86 -26.40 15.20 -6.08
CA VAL A 86 -25.26 14.44 -5.55
C VAL A 86 -25.00 13.22 -6.43
N LYS A 87 -23.74 13.04 -6.82
CA LYS A 87 -23.22 11.91 -7.60
C LYS A 87 -22.25 11.12 -6.73
N LEU A 88 -22.39 9.80 -6.70
CA LEU A 88 -21.43 8.90 -6.06
C LEU A 88 -20.83 7.95 -7.11
N GLU A 89 -19.51 7.83 -7.08
CA GLU A 89 -18.73 6.93 -7.92
C GLU A 89 -17.84 6.05 -7.05
N CYS A 90 -17.77 4.77 -7.37
CA CYS A 90 -16.88 3.82 -6.72
C CYS A 90 -15.96 3.12 -7.73
N CYS A 91 -14.76 2.76 -7.27
CA CYS A 91 -13.78 1.98 -8.01
C CYS A 91 -12.96 1.12 -7.02
N PHE A 92 -12.25 0.10 -7.51
CA PHE A 92 -11.74 -1.01 -6.65
C PHE A 92 -10.21 -1.24 -6.76
N ASN A 93 -9.48 -0.33 -7.40
CA ASN A 93 -8.04 -0.43 -7.60
C ASN A 93 -7.32 0.71 -6.88
N ASP A 94 -6.03 0.53 -6.59
CA ASP A 94 -5.22 1.58 -5.95
C ASP A 94 -5.30 2.90 -6.72
N ASP A 95 -5.52 3.97 -5.97
CA ASP A 95 -5.54 5.36 -6.44
C ASP A 95 -6.53 5.61 -7.59
N CYS A 96 -7.50 4.73 -7.82
CA CYS A 96 -8.45 4.82 -8.93
C CYS A 96 -9.37 6.04 -8.85
N ASN A 97 -9.54 6.61 -7.65
CA ASN A 97 -10.26 7.86 -7.44
C ASN A 97 -9.36 9.10 -7.53
N GLY A 98 -8.13 8.96 -8.02
CA GLY A 98 -7.17 10.03 -8.26
C GLY A 98 -7.49 10.89 -9.49
N PRO A 99 -6.52 11.70 -9.96
CA PRO A 99 -6.68 12.50 -11.16
C PRO A 99 -7.02 11.59 -12.34
N HIS A 100 -8.08 11.92 -13.08
CA HIS A 100 -8.39 11.24 -14.33
C HIS A 100 -7.29 11.54 -15.35
N GLN A 101 -6.30 10.65 -15.44
CA GLN A 101 -5.46 10.58 -16.63
C GLN A 101 -6.31 9.86 -17.68
N SER A 102 -6.68 10.55 -18.75
CA SER A 102 -7.33 9.97 -19.91
C SER A 102 -6.63 8.66 -20.27
N HIS A 103 -7.28 7.52 -20.04
CA HIS A 103 -6.71 6.22 -20.28
C HIS A 103 -6.46 6.04 -21.78
N SER A 104 -5.23 6.26 -22.23
CA SER A 104 -4.67 5.43 -23.29
C SER A 104 -4.49 4.05 -22.68
N HIS A 105 -5.09 3.02 -23.28
CA HIS A 105 -4.83 1.61 -22.97
C HIS A 105 -3.32 1.36 -23.05
N GLY A 106 -2.65 1.37 -21.90
CA GLY A 106 -1.22 1.13 -21.76
C GLY A 106 -1.01 -0.15 -20.97
N GLU A 107 -1.18 -1.27 -21.65
CA GLU A 107 -0.66 -2.55 -21.20
C GLU A 107 0.88 -2.45 -21.19
N HIS A 108 1.48 -2.31 -20.02
CA HIS A 108 2.90 -2.53 -19.83
C HIS A 108 3.14 -3.07 -18.41
N HIS A 109 3.07 -4.40 -18.30
CA HIS A 109 3.84 -5.13 -17.30
C HIS A 109 5.34 -4.94 -17.61
N ASN A 110 5.90 -3.79 -17.22
CA ASN A 110 7.32 -3.72 -16.99
C ASN A 110 7.56 -4.31 -15.61
N THR A 111 7.80 -5.61 -15.57
CA THR A 111 8.45 -6.27 -14.44
C THR A 111 9.87 -5.73 -14.36
N SER A 112 10.02 -4.52 -13.81
CA SER A 112 11.29 -4.13 -13.22
C SER A 112 11.50 -5.09 -12.06
N ILE A 113 12.36 -6.07 -12.29
CA ILE A 113 13.01 -6.80 -11.20
C ILE A 113 13.79 -5.73 -10.43
N SER A 114 13.12 -5.10 -9.48
CA SER A 114 13.79 -4.38 -8.41
C SER A 114 14.60 -5.45 -7.70
N LEU A 115 15.91 -5.49 -7.95
CA LEU A 115 16.84 -6.14 -7.04
C LEU A 115 16.79 -5.30 -5.76
N SER A 116 15.72 -5.50 -4.97
CA SER A 116 15.70 -5.06 -3.60
C SER A 116 16.91 -5.76 -2.97
N SER A 117 17.87 -4.95 -2.52
CA SER A 117 19.00 -5.44 -1.75
C SER A 117 18.45 -5.96 -0.43
N SER A 118 17.92 -7.17 -0.45
CA SER A 118 17.36 -7.79 0.74
C SER A 118 18.53 -7.96 1.70
N PRO A 119 18.50 -7.34 2.90
CA PRO A 119 19.55 -7.50 3.89
C PRO A 119 19.79 -8.98 4.23
N VAL A 120 18.81 -9.84 3.97
CA VAL A 120 18.90 -11.31 4.07
C VAL A 120 19.88 -11.91 3.06
N LEU A 121 19.91 -11.45 1.81
CA LEU A 121 20.86 -11.92 0.81
C LEU A 121 22.29 -11.46 1.13
N LEU A 122 22.45 -10.22 1.58
CA LEU A 122 23.74 -9.69 2.03
C LEU A 122 24.27 -10.47 3.25
N LEU A 123 23.41 -10.74 4.24
CA LEU A 123 23.75 -11.57 5.39
C LEU A 123 24.09 -13.01 4.96
N GLY A 124 23.33 -13.60 4.03
CA GLY A 124 23.61 -14.93 3.50
C GLY A 124 24.97 -15.03 2.80
N VAL A 125 25.31 -14.05 1.96
CA VAL A 125 26.63 -13.99 1.29
C VAL A 125 27.76 -13.77 2.30
N LEU A 126 27.55 -12.94 3.32
CA LEU A 126 28.54 -12.70 4.37
C LEU A 126 28.80 -13.97 5.19
N LEU A 127 27.75 -14.71 5.56
CA LEU A 127 27.86 -16.00 6.26
C LEU A 127 28.57 -17.05 5.40
N LEU A 128 28.27 -17.13 4.10
CA LEU A 128 28.93 -18.05 3.18
C LEU A 128 30.43 -17.72 3.04
N ARG A 129 30.78 -16.43 2.94
CA ARG A 129 32.18 -15.97 2.91
C ARG A 129 32.93 -16.34 4.20
N LEU A 130 32.32 -16.12 5.36
CA LEU A 130 32.92 -16.45 6.65
C LEU A 130 33.15 -17.96 6.80
N ALA A 131 32.19 -18.79 6.39
CA ALA A 131 32.30 -20.24 6.41
C ALA A 131 33.42 -20.76 5.49
N LEU A 132 33.55 -20.21 4.27
CA LEU A 132 34.63 -20.58 3.35
C LEU A 132 36.00 -20.09 3.82
N SER A 133 36.08 -18.96 4.54
CA SER A 133 37.35 -18.46 5.10
C SER A 133 37.81 -19.19 6.37
N SER A 134 36.92 -19.98 6.98
CA SER A 134 37.22 -20.80 8.16
C SER A 134 37.57 -22.26 7.83
N LEU A 135 37.61 -22.61 6.53
CA LEU A 135 38.08 -23.89 6.00
C LEU A 135 39.52 -23.74 5.48
#